data_AF-A0A0K2TE82-F1
#
_entry.id   AF-A0A0K2TE82-F1
#
_cell.length_a   1.000
_cell.length_b   1.000
_cell.length_c   1.000
_cell.angle_alpha   90.00
_cell.angle_beta   90.00
_cell.angle_gamma   90.00
#
_symmetry.space_group_name_H-M   'P 1'
#
loop_
_entity.id
_entity.type
_entity.pdbx_description
1 polymer ?
#
loop_
_entity_poly.entity_id
_entity_poly.type
_entity_poly.pdbx_seq_one_letter_code
_entity_poly.pdbx_strand_id
1 'polypeptide(L)'
;MLYMTDLTFPSRSSLEDMDGNKLLSQQDLGLAINSVESRLTSHVSSNPTLNFITYIPKRSMSPLYIESPSSSPSFMLPKWGGVYIYNVERNDSKPSIHIETSKVMEVFLSQLKLLLGIQEESKLDYIKYVEHSGIRLWEKEFLFRLRGMENLLLSRLTLQSLAHLLYKISNIVITDEIGEEVLKSVACFKEGSSKFSSGLIEDGFRDSKCAFKSSEKAFFDPSLLALLYFPEDQKYAIYIPLFLPVGFPVLLSLLTILKFWKSSNSETT
;
A
#
# COMPACT_ATOMS: atom_id res chain seq x y z
N MET A 1 -8.27 -21.42 3.49
CA MET A 1 -9.08 -22.50 2.88
C MET A 1 -8.25 -23.14 1.78
N LEU A 2 -8.23 -24.46 1.68
CA LEU A 2 -7.58 -25.19 0.58
C LEU A 2 -8.59 -25.28 -0.57
N TYR A 3 -8.21 -24.79 -1.75
CA TYR A 3 -9.06 -24.83 -2.95
C TYR A 3 -8.38 -25.71 -4.00
N MET A 4 -9.12 -26.68 -4.53
CA MET A 4 -8.69 -27.44 -5.70
C MET A 4 -9.31 -26.78 -6.93
N THR A 5 -8.47 -26.30 -7.84
CA THR A 5 -8.92 -25.67 -9.08
C THR A 5 -8.02 -26.06 -10.24
N ASP A 6 -8.60 -26.19 -11.43
CA ASP A 6 -7.86 -26.48 -12.64
C ASP A 6 -7.16 -25.21 -13.12
N LEU A 7 -5.83 -25.25 -13.19
CA LEU A 7 -5.04 -24.25 -13.88
C LEU A 7 -5.03 -24.56 -15.38
N THR A 8 -5.54 -23.64 -16.19
CA THR A 8 -5.51 -23.71 -17.64
C THR A 8 -4.28 -22.96 -18.15
N PHE A 9 -3.39 -23.68 -18.83
CA PHE A 9 -2.27 -23.08 -19.54
C PHE A 9 -2.63 -22.95 -21.03
N PRO A 10 -2.25 -21.86 -21.70
CA PRO A 10 -2.40 -21.76 -23.14
C PRO A 10 -1.64 -22.92 -23.82
N SER A 11 -2.33 -23.68 -24.66
CA SER A 11 -1.82 -24.91 -25.28
C SER A 11 -0.66 -24.72 -26.27
N ARG A 12 -0.25 -23.47 -26.51
CA ARG A 12 0.63 -23.08 -27.63
C ARG A 12 2.07 -22.73 -27.21
N SER A 13 2.37 -22.70 -25.91
CA SER A 13 3.63 -22.13 -25.40
C SER A 13 4.49 -23.07 -24.55
N SER A 14 4.12 -24.35 -24.43
CA SER A 14 5.03 -25.33 -23.84
C SER A 14 6.17 -25.62 -24.81
N LEU A 15 7.34 -25.03 -24.56
CA LEU A 15 8.57 -25.42 -25.23
C LEU A 15 8.95 -26.83 -24.75
N GLU A 16 9.34 -27.71 -25.65
CA GLU A 16 9.87 -29.03 -25.29
C GLU A 16 11.39 -28.91 -25.17
N ASP A 17 11.93 -29.29 -24.01
CA ASP A 17 13.38 -29.42 -23.81
C ASP A 17 13.93 -30.59 -24.67
N MET A 18 15.25 -30.67 -24.84
CA MET A 18 15.93 -31.75 -25.59
C MET A 18 15.59 -33.16 -25.09
N ASP A 19 15.11 -33.28 -23.83
CA ASP A 19 14.64 -34.51 -23.19
C ASP A 19 13.12 -34.74 -23.30
N GLY A 20 12.38 -33.93 -24.07
CA GLY A 20 10.93 -34.04 -24.24
C GLY A 20 10.11 -33.52 -23.04
N ASN A 21 10.74 -32.76 -22.14
CA ASN A 21 10.10 -32.17 -20.99
C ASN A 21 9.39 -30.87 -21.37
N LYS A 22 8.18 -30.63 -20.84
CA LYS A 22 7.44 -29.39 -21.09
C LYS A 22 7.95 -28.27 -20.19
N LEU A 23 8.40 -27.18 -20.81
CA LEU A 23 8.84 -25.95 -20.17
C LEU A 23 7.73 -24.90 -20.26
N LEU A 24 7.47 -24.20 -19.16
CA LEU A 24 6.59 -23.02 -19.14
C LEU A 24 7.41 -21.74 -18.99
N SER A 25 7.08 -20.75 -19.82
CA SER A 25 7.61 -19.40 -19.67
C SER A 25 6.93 -18.67 -18.52
N GLN A 26 7.66 -17.74 -17.89
CA GLN A 26 7.14 -16.91 -16.80
C GLN A 26 5.92 -16.06 -17.19
N GLN A 27 5.79 -15.71 -18.47
CA GLN A 27 4.65 -14.94 -18.99
C GLN A 27 3.36 -15.75 -19.03
N ASP A 28 3.44 -17.02 -19.44
CA ASP A 28 2.29 -17.94 -19.48
C ASP A 28 1.75 -18.25 -18.09
N LEU A 29 2.64 -18.28 -17.09
CA LEU A 29 2.30 -18.49 -15.68
C LEU A 29 1.49 -17.33 -15.10
N GLY A 30 1.78 -16.09 -15.52
CA GLY A 30 0.98 -14.92 -15.15
C GLY A 30 -0.45 -14.99 -15.71
N LEU A 31 -0.62 -15.47 -16.94
CA LEU A 31 -1.94 -15.64 -17.56
C LEU A 31 -2.76 -16.74 -16.89
N ALA A 32 -2.12 -17.83 -16.44
CA ALA A 32 -2.79 -18.91 -15.74
C ALA A 32 -3.44 -18.43 -14.43
N ILE A 33 -2.85 -17.44 -13.76
CA ILE A 33 -3.37 -16.89 -12.51
C ILE A 33 -4.66 -16.10 -12.69
N ASN A 34 -4.85 -15.41 -13.81
CA ASN A 34 -6.11 -14.71 -14.09
C ASN A 34 -7.32 -15.68 -14.02
N SER A 35 -7.14 -16.93 -14.45
CA SER A 35 -8.19 -17.95 -14.39
C SER A 35 -8.54 -18.36 -12.95
N VAL A 36 -7.55 -18.34 -12.06
CA VAL A 36 -7.68 -18.72 -10.65
C VAL A 36 -8.14 -17.55 -9.78
N GLU A 37 -7.68 -16.33 -10.09
CA GLU A 37 -8.05 -15.11 -9.38
C GLU A 37 -9.56 -14.91 -9.34
N SER A 38 -10.24 -15.09 -10.47
CA SER A 38 -11.72 -15.02 -10.57
C SER A 38 -12.46 -15.95 -9.60
N ARG A 39 -11.84 -17.07 -9.21
CA ARG A 39 -12.38 -18.07 -8.28
C ARG A 39 -11.95 -17.83 -6.83
N LEU A 40 -10.83 -17.13 -6.62
CA LEU A 40 -10.33 -16.74 -5.31
C LEU A 40 -10.95 -15.43 -4.80
N THR A 41 -11.44 -14.57 -5.69
CA THR A 41 -12.06 -13.26 -5.37
C THR A 41 -13.40 -13.32 -4.64
N SER A 42 -13.88 -14.48 -4.20
CA SER A 42 -15.11 -14.56 -3.40
C SER A 42 -15.00 -13.92 -2.02
N HIS A 43 -13.80 -13.51 -1.59
CA HIS A 43 -13.56 -12.88 -0.29
C HIS A 43 -13.22 -11.40 -0.47
N VAL A 44 -14.21 -10.54 -0.23
CA VAL A 44 -14.07 -9.07 -0.17
C VAL A 44 -13.40 -8.70 1.16
N SER A 45 -12.11 -8.97 1.28
CA SER A 45 -11.29 -8.46 2.38
C SER A 45 -10.59 -7.19 1.90
N SER A 46 -10.66 -6.11 2.67
CA SER A 46 -9.92 -4.87 2.41
C SER A 46 -8.42 -4.98 2.72
N ASN A 47 -7.98 -6.09 3.32
CA ASN A 47 -6.58 -6.34 3.62
C ASN A 47 -5.88 -7.06 2.46
N PRO A 48 -4.62 -6.72 2.14
CA PRO A 48 -3.86 -7.42 1.11
C PRO A 48 -3.69 -8.89 1.50
N THR A 49 -4.04 -9.80 0.58
CA THR A 49 -3.90 -11.25 0.76
C THR A 49 -2.69 -11.76 -0.03
N LEU A 50 -1.94 -12.69 0.56
CA LEU A 50 -0.90 -13.44 -0.13
C LEU A 50 -1.43 -14.83 -0.49
N ASN A 51 -1.31 -15.21 -1.75
CA ASN A 51 -1.81 -16.48 -2.27
C ASN A 51 -0.65 -17.47 -2.44
N PHE A 52 -0.73 -18.61 -1.76
CA PHE A 52 0.22 -19.72 -1.92
C PHE A 52 -0.50 -20.92 -2.52
N ILE A 53 -0.10 -21.33 -3.73
CA ILE A 53 -0.78 -22.38 -4.49
C ILE A 53 0.18 -23.51 -4.83
N THR A 54 -0.25 -24.73 -4.57
CA THR A 54 0.42 -25.93 -5.08
C THR A 54 -0.30 -26.42 -6.32
N TYR A 55 0.38 -26.43 -7.45
CA TYR A 55 -0.14 -26.99 -8.70
C TYR A 55 0.39 -28.41 -8.90
N ILE A 56 -0.52 -29.35 -9.16
CA ILE A 56 -0.19 -30.73 -9.51
C ILE A 56 -0.51 -30.92 -10.99
N PRO A 57 0.50 -31.09 -11.87
CA PRO A 57 0.26 -31.26 -13.29
C PRO A 57 -0.46 -32.58 -13.59
N LYS A 58 -1.29 -32.57 -14.64
CA LYS A 58 -1.93 -33.78 -15.16
C LYS A 58 -0.86 -34.77 -15.65
N ARG A 59 -1.18 -36.07 -15.67
CA ARG A 59 -0.26 -37.15 -16.09
C ARG A 59 0.36 -36.94 -17.48
N SER A 60 -0.36 -36.29 -18.40
CA SER A 60 0.10 -35.97 -19.76
C SER A 60 1.02 -34.75 -19.86
N MET A 61 1.22 -34.04 -18.75
CA MET A 61 2.02 -32.81 -18.66
C MET A 61 3.10 -32.90 -17.56
N SER A 62 3.18 -34.03 -16.85
CA SER A 62 4.21 -34.30 -15.84
C SER A 62 5.40 -35.03 -16.48
N PRO A 63 6.67 -34.64 -16.21
CA PRO A 63 7.06 -33.53 -15.34
C PRO A 63 6.99 -32.16 -16.04
N LEU A 64 6.65 -31.14 -15.27
CA LEU A 64 6.55 -29.76 -15.73
C LEU A 64 7.65 -28.92 -15.09
N TYR A 65 8.43 -28.22 -15.90
CA TYR A 65 9.51 -27.34 -15.44
C TYR A 65 9.25 -25.90 -15.84
N ILE A 66 9.80 -24.97 -15.06
CA ILE A 66 9.73 -23.54 -15.32
C ILE A 66 11.06 -23.13 -15.93
N GLU A 67 11.00 -22.38 -17.03
CA GLU A 67 12.17 -21.77 -17.62
C GLU A 67 12.67 -20.64 -16.71
N SER A 68 13.63 -20.96 -15.83
CA SER A 68 14.25 -20.02 -14.90
C SER A 68 15.72 -20.38 -14.72
N PRO A 69 16.63 -19.41 -14.56
CA PRO A 69 18.07 -19.66 -14.36
C PRO A 69 18.39 -20.58 -13.17
N SER A 70 17.48 -20.72 -12.21
CA SER A 70 17.62 -21.60 -11.05
C SER A 70 16.95 -22.98 -11.20
N SER A 71 16.33 -23.28 -12.36
CA SER A 71 15.57 -24.51 -12.65
C SER A 71 14.64 -24.93 -11.48
N SER A 72 14.13 -23.96 -10.72
CA SER A 72 13.35 -24.23 -9.52
C SER A 72 11.90 -24.53 -9.92
N PRO A 73 11.26 -25.58 -9.38
CA PRO A 73 9.86 -25.93 -9.66
C PRO A 73 8.85 -24.96 -9.00
N SER A 74 9.27 -23.74 -8.66
CA SER A 74 8.47 -22.74 -7.99
C SER A 74 8.69 -21.37 -8.63
N PHE A 75 7.65 -20.55 -8.64
CA PHE A 75 7.75 -19.16 -9.07
C PHE A 75 6.97 -18.25 -8.12
N MET A 76 7.34 -16.97 -8.12
CA MET A 76 6.76 -15.96 -7.26
C MET A 76 6.29 -14.78 -8.11
N LEU A 77 5.15 -14.22 -7.75
CA LEU A 77 4.64 -12.98 -8.32
C LEU A 77 4.65 -11.89 -7.25
N PRO A 78 5.36 -10.78 -7.49
CA PRO A 78 5.38 -9.66 -6.57
C PRO A 78 3.96 -9.20 -6.24
N LYS A 79 3.68 -8.99 -4.94
CA LYS A 79 2.39 -8.53 -4.39
C LYS A 79 1.20 -9.49 -4.51
N TRP A 80 1.35 -10.64 -5.19
CA TRP A 80 0.27 -11.64 -5.29
C TRP A 80 0.55 -12.88 -4.44
N GLY A 81 1.78 -13.38 -4.48
CA GLY A 81 2.17 -14.58 -3.71
C GLY A 81 3.09 -15.52 -4.49
N GLY A 82 2.95 -16.81 -4.24
CA GLY A 82 3.83 -17.84 -4.78
C GLY A 82 3.10 -19.10 -5.24
N VAL A 83 3.63 -19.73 -6.28
CA VAL A 83 3.11 -20.98 -6.82
C VAL A 83 4.21 -22.01 -6.85
N TYR A 84 3.89 -23.23 -6.42
CA TYR A 84 4.80 -24.37 -6.41
C TYR A 84 4.23 -25.49 -7.27
N ILE A 85 5.02 -25.99 -8.22
CA ILE A 85 4.66 -27.10 -9.10
C ILE A 85 5.17 -28.39 -8.44
N TYR A 86 4.24 -29.24 -8.02
CA TYR A 86 4.55 -30.53 -7.41
C TYR A 86 4.47 -31.65 -8.45
N ASN A 87 5.63 -32.00 -9.03
CA ASN A 87 5.76 -33.12 -9.96
C ASN A 87 5.70 -34.45 -9.19
N VAL A 88 4.72 -35.30 -9.51
CA VAL A 88 4.53 -36.62 -8.88
C VAL A 88 5.32 -37.67 -9.66
N GLU A 89 6.14 -38.45 -8.95
CA GLU A 89 6.90 -39.57 -9.53
C GLU A 89 5.98 -40.71 -9.99
N ARG A 90 6.29 -41.31 -11.14
CA ARG A 90 5.51 -42.42 -11.72
C ARG A 90 5.78 -43.72 -10.96
N ASN A 91 4.95 -44.04 -9.97
CA ASN A 91 4.87 -45.40 -9.43
C ASN A 91 3.58 -46.07 -9.94
N ASP A 92 3.75 -47.10 -10.78
CA ASP A 92 2.67 -47.77 -11.53
C ASP A 92 1.64 -48.54 -10.67
N SER A 93 1.88 -48.70 -9.37
CA SER A 93 1.18 -49.69 -8.55
C SER A 93 0.11 -49.16 -7.60
N LYS A 94 -0.12 -47.84 -7.48
CA LYS A 94 -1.31 -47.22 -6.82
C LYS A 94 -1.32 -45.69 -7.00
N PRO A 95 -2.45 -45.06 -7.40
CA PRO A 95 -2.54 -43.60 -7.53
C PRO A 95 -2.83 -42.91 -6.19
N SER A 96 -2.08 -43.23 -5.12
CA SER A 96 -2.14 -42.43 -3.89
C SER A 96 -1.13 -41.29 -4.01
N ILE A 97 -1.59 -40.10 -4.38
CA ILE A 97 -0.78 -38.89 -4.36
C ILE A 97 -0.59 -38.50 -2.90
N HIS A 98 0.54 -38.86 -2.30
CA HIS A 98 0.94 -38.35 -1.00
C HIS A 98 1.71 -37.06 -1.22
N ILE A 99 1.10 -35.92 -0.89
CA ILE A 99 1.77 -34.63 -0.95
C ILE A 99 2.65 -34.51 0.28
N GLU A 100 3.96 -34.42 0.08
CA GLU A 100 4.90 -34.09 1.15
C GLU A 100 4.71 -32.63 1.57
N THR A 101 3.82 -32.41 2.55
CA THR A 101 3.49 -31.08 3.05
C THR A 101 4.72 -30.33 3.58
N SER A 102 5.71 -31.03 4.13
CA SER A 102 6.97 -30.44 4.59
C SER A 102 7.71 -29.72 3.46
N LYS A 103 7.88 -30.38 2.32
CA LYS A 103 8.56 -29.84 1.13
C LYS A 103 7.80 -28.66 0.52
N VAL A 104 6.48 -28.76 0.45
CA VAL A 104 5.61 -27.66 -0.01
C VAL A 104 5.75 -26.44 0.92
N MET A 105 5.70 -26.67 2.23
CA MET A 105 5.78 -25.60 3.21
C MET A 105 7.15 -24.95 3.28
N GLU A 106 8.23 -25.69 3.05
CA GLU A 106 9.59 -25.13 2.96
C GLU A 106 9.68 -24.09 1.83
N VAL A 107 9.18 -24.44 0.64
CA VAL A 107 9.12 -23.52 -0.51
C VAL A 107 8.25 -22.30 -0.19
N PHE A 108 7.07 -22.50 0.41
CA PHE A 108 6.19 -21.39 0.78
C PHE A 108 6.79 -20.49 1.86
N LEU A 109 7.53 -21.03 2.82
CA LEU A 109 8.22 -20.24 3.83
C LEU A 109 9.32 -19.38 3.20
N SER A 110 10.12 -19.93 2.28
CA SER A 110 11.11 -19.17 1.52
C SER A 110 10.47 -18.07 0.68
N GLN A 111 9.39 -18.37 -0.05
CA GLN A 111 8.64 -17.37 -0.81
C GLN A 111 8.04 -16.29 0.09
N LEU A 112 7.48 -16.66 1.25
CA LEU A 112 6.94 -15.71 2.22
C LEU A 112 8.04 -14.79 2.78
N LYS A 113 9.21 -15.34 3.12
CA LYS A 113 10.36 -14.55 3.59
C LYS A 113 10.77 -13.51 2.54
N LEU A 114 10.88 -13.92 1.28
CA LEU A 114 11.16 -13.01 0.17
C LEU A 114 10.10 -11.92 0.02
N LEU A 115 8.82 -12.26 0.10
CA LEU A 115 7.71 -11.29 0.03
C LEU A 115 7.68 -10.31 1.21
N LEU A 116 8.12 -10.76 2.39
CA LEU A 116 8.30 -9.91 3.57
C LEU A 116 9.53 -9.01 3.46
N GLY A 117 10.40 -9.21 2.45
CA GLY A 117 11.64 -8.49 2.26
C GLY A 117 12.81 -9.04 3.08
N ILE A 118 12.66 -10.24 3.65
CA ILE A 118 13.75 -10.98 4.29
C ILE A 118 14.54 -11.66 3.17
N GLN A 119 15.75 -11.18 2.91
CA GLN A 119 16.64 -11.84 1.97
C GLN A 119 17.19 -13.11 2.61
N GLU A 120 17.09 -14.24 1.90
CA GLU A 120 17.89 -15.41 2.22
C GLU A 120 19.33 -15.10 1.86
N GLU A 121 20.20 -15.02 2.87
CA GLU A 121 21.62 -14.87 2.63
C GLU A 121 22.09 -16.04 1.75
N SER A 122 22.74 -15.70 0.64
CA SER A 122 23.48 -16.67 -0.16
C SER A 122 24.37 -17.46 0.80
N LYS A 123 24.27 -18.80 0.79
CA LYS A 123 25.14 -19.67 1.59
C LYS A 123 26.59 -19.24 1.37
N LEU A 124 27.13 -18.46 2.28
CA LEU A 124 28.55 -18.16 2.31
C LEU A 124 29.22 -19.46 2.74
N ASP A 125 30.06 -20.04 1.87
CA ASP A 125 30.66 -21.38 2.04
C ASP A 125 31.34 -21.60 3.40
N TYR A 126 31.72 -20.51 4.08
CA TYR A 126 32.46 -20.52 5.35
C TYR A 126 31.57 -20.42 6.60
N ILE A 127 30.26 -20.17 6.45
CA ILE A 127 29.32 -19.99 7.55
C ILE A 127 28.29 -21.12 7.52
N LYS A 128 28.37 -22.03 8.50
CA LYS A 128 27.30 -23.01 8.73
C LYS A 128 26.12 -22.31 9.38
N TYR A 129 25.11 -22.00 8.59
CA TYR A 129 23.81 -21.56 9.09
C TYR A 129 23.19 -22.69 9.90
N VAL A 130 22.83 -22.42 11.16
CA VAL A 130 21.97 -23.32 11.93
C VAL A 130 20.60 -23.32 11.28
N GLU A 131 20.11 -24.52 10.93
CA GLU A 131 18.75 -24.71 10.44
C GLU A 131 17.78 -24.23 11.52
N HIS A 132 17.08 -23.13 11.24
CA HIS A 132 16.12 -22.55 12.15
C HIS A 132 14.79 -22.37 11.43
N SER A 133 13.77 -23.08 11.91
CA SER A 133 12.38 -22.94 11.48
C SER A 133 11.78 -21.68 12.10
N GLY A 134 12.06 -20.50 11.53
CA GLY A 134 11.47 -19.24 11.98
C GLY A 134 12.16 -17.99 11.45
N ILE A 135 11.64 -16.84 11.88
CA ILE A 135 12.26 -15.52 11.67
C ILE A 135 13.32 -15.33 12.75
N ARG A 136 14.55 -14.99 12.34
CA ARG A 136 15.67 -14.75 13.26
C ARG A 136 15.53 -13.38 13.92
N LEU A 137 16.19 -13.19 15.07
CA LEU A 137 16.11 -11.93 15.80
C LEU A 137 16.59 -10.73 14.96
N TRP A 138 17.70 -10.88 14.25
CA TRP A 138 18.21 -9.82 13.37
C TRP A 138 17.31 -9.57 12.16
N GLU A 139 16.65 -10.59 11.61
CA GLU A 139 15.66 -10.46 10.54
C GLU A 139 14.45 -9.66 11.05
N LYS A 140 13.97 -9.96 12.26
CA LYS A 140 12.91 -9.19 12.94
C LYS A 140 13.32 -7.72 13.12
N GLU A 141 14.51 -7.47 13.64
CA GLU A 141 15.00 -6.10 13.84
C GLU A 141 15.19 -5.35 12.52
N PHE A 142 15.68 -6.02 11.47
CA PHE A 142 15.78 -5.45 10.13
C PHE A 142 14.41 -4.99 9.63
N LEU A 143 13.38 -5.83 9.78
CA LEU A 143 12.02 -5.47 9.41
C LEU A 143 11.49 -4.27 10.21
N PHE A 144 11.76 -4.20 11.52
CA PHE A 144 11.38 -3.05 12.34
C PHE A 144 12.08 -1.76 11.93
N ARG A 145 13.37 -1.83 11.58
CA ARG A 145 14.11 -0.67 11.05
C ARG A 145 13.54 -0.22 9.71
N LEU A 146 13.36 -1.16 8.77
CA LEU A 146 12.85 -0.87 7.43
C LEU A 146 11.46 -0.24 7.48
N ARG A 147 10.51 -0.88 8.17
CA ARG A 147 9.14 -0.38 8.32
C ARG A 147 9.06 0.86 9.19
N GLY A 148 9.92 0.97 10.19
CA GLY A 148 10.02 2.14 11.04
C GLY A 148 10.42 3.39 10.26
N MET A 149 11.45 3.28 9.43
CA MET A 149 11.89 4.37 8.55
C MET A 149 10.82 4.74 7.52
N GLU A 150 10.16 3.74 6.92
CA GLU A 150 9.06 3.95 5.98
C GLU A 150 7.90 4.71 6.64
N ASN A 151 7.46 4.29 7.84
CA ASN A 151 6.41 4.98 8.60
C ASN A 151 6.77 6.44 8.90
N LEU A 152 8.01 6.70 9.34
CA LEU A 152 8.48 8.07 9.59
C LEU A 152 8.47 8.89 8.30
N LEU A 153 9.02 8.37 7.20
CA LEU A 153 9.06 9.07 5.92
C LEU A 153 7.65 9.39 5.42
N LEU A 154 6.73 8.43 5.45
CA LEU A 154 5.34 8.63 5.07
C LEU A 154 4.65 9.67 5.97
N SER A 155 4.85 9.58 7.29
CA SER A 155 4.31 10.56 8.25
C SER A 155 4.82 11.98 7.97
N ARG A 156 6.10 12.14 7.60
CA ARG A 156 6.65 13.44 7.19
C ARG A 156 5.99 13.96 5.93
N LEU A 157 5.83 13.12 4.91
CA LEU A 157 5.22 13.51 3.63
C LEU A 157 3.75 13.89 3.80
N THR A 158 3.01 13.17 4.64
CA THR A 158 1.59 13.44 4.91
C THR A 158 1.41 14.73 5.71
N LEU A 159 2.22 14.95 6.75
CA LEU A 159 2.22 16.22 7.49
C LEU A 159 2.63 17.41 6.60
N GLN A 160 3.60 17.23 5.71
CA GLN A 160 3.98 18.26 4.74
C GLN A 160 2.83 18.56 3.76
N SER A 161 2.13 17.53 3.30
CA SER A 161 0.95 17.68 2.43
C SER A 161 -0.20 18.38 3.14
N LEU A 162 -0.44 18.05 4.42
CA LEU A 162 -1.40 18.72 5.28
C LEU A 162 -1.08 20.22 5.41
N ALA A 163 0.17 20.55 5.74
CA ALA A 163 0.63 21.92 5.87
C ALA A 163 0.46 22.71 4.55
N HIS A 164 0.77 22.09 3.41
CA HIS A 164 0.56 22.70 2.11
C HIS A 164 -0.93 22.93 1.81
N LEU A 165 -1.80 21.98 2.15
CA LEU A 165 -3.25 22.06 1.96
C LEU A 165 -3.86 23.21 2.80
N LEU A 166 -3.47 23.31 4.07
CA LEU A 166 -3.88 24.38 4.98
C LEU A 166 -3.40 25.77 4.52
N TYR A 167 -2.19 25.85 3.95
CA TYR A 167 -1.68 27.11 3.40
C TYR A 167 -2.44 27.56 2.15
N LYS A 168 -2.78 26.61 1.27
CA LYS A 168 -3.45 26.91 0.00
C LYS A 168 -4.94 27.25 0.17
N ILE A 169 -5.59 26.68 1.18
CA ILE A 169 -7.03 26.84 1.44
C ILE A 169 -7.20 27.46 2.83
N SER A 170 -7.20 28.80 2.89
CA SER A 170 -7.21 29.56 4.14
C SER A 170 -8.48 29.42 4.99
N ASN A 171 -9.56 28.85 4.42
CA ASN A 171 -10.87 28.72 5.09
C ASN A 171 -11.12 27.34 5.70
N ILE A 172 -10.09 26.49 5.85
CA ILE A 172 -10.22 25.20 6.52
C ILE A 172 -10.32 25.43 8.05
N VAL A 173 -11.39 24.95 8.65
CA VAL A 173 -11.55 24.93 10.12
C VAL A 173 -10.87 23.66 10.65
N ILE A 174 -9.88 23.84 11.53
CA ILE A 174 -9.20 22.75 12.21
C ILE A 174 -9.91 22.52 13.55
N THR A 175 -10.44 21.32 13.76
CA THR A 175 -11.01 20.94 15.06
C THR A 175 -9.91 20.61 16.07
N ASP A 176 -10.22 20.72 17.36
CA ASP A 176 -9.26 20.39 18.43
C ASP A 176 -8.76 18.95 18.32
N GLU A 177 -9.63 17.99 17.95
CA GLU A 177 -9.25 16.58 17.74
C GLU A 177 -8.19 16.42 16.64
N ILE A 178 -8.33 17.12 15.51
CA ILE A 178 -7.35 17.06 14.42
C ILE A 178 -6.05 17.73 14.85
N GLY A 179 -6.14 18.86 15.53
CA GLY A 179 -4.98 19.55 16.11
C GLY A 179 -4.19 18.63 17.04
N GLU A 180 -4.88 17.91 17.93
CA GLU A 180 -4.28 16.92 18.83
C GLU A 180 -3.62 15.76 18.07
N GLU A 181 -4.25 15.22 17.04
CA GLU A 181 -3.66 14.14 16.22
C GLU A 181 -2.40 14.61 15.47
N VAL A 182 -2.37 15.85 14.96
CA VAL A 182 -1.17 16.44 14.34
C VAL A 182 -0.05 16.61 15.38
N LEU A 183 -0.35 17.17 16.55
CA LEU A 183 0.63 17.34 17.62
C LEU A 183 1.19 16.00 18.10
N LYS A 184 0.31 15.01 18.29
CA LYS A 184 0.67 13.64 18.65
C LYS A 184 1.54 12.98 17.58
N SER A 185 1.20 13.16 16.31
CA SER A 185 2.01 12.65 15.20
C SER A 185 3.43 13.21 15.23
N VAL A 186 3.58 14.53 15.39
CA VAL A 186 4.88 15.20 15.49
C VAL A 186 5.67 14.75 16.72
N ALA A 187 5.01 14.61 17.87
CA ALA A 187 5.65 14.12 19.10
C ALA A 187 6.16 12.69 18.93
N CYS A 188 5.30 11.77 18.49
CA CYS A 188 5.67 10.38 18.19
C CYS A 188 6.78 10.30 17.12
N PHE A 189 6.77 11.15 16.09
CA PHE A 189 7.82 11.19 15.07
C PHE A 189 9.19 11.54 15.68
N LYS A 190 9.24 12.57 16.54
CA LYS A 190 10.47 13.01 17.21
C LYS A 190 10.99 11.95 18.16
N GLU A 191 10.13 11.37 18.99
CA GLU A 191 10.51 10.30 19.91
C GLU A 191 11.00 9.06 19.17
N GLY A 192 10.29 8.62 18.13
CA GLY A 192 10.67 7.47 17.31
C GLY A 192 12.04 7.68 16.64
N SER A 193 12.30 8.87 16.10
CA SER A 193 13.59 9.22 15.50
C SER A 193 14.73 9.18 16.53
N SER A 194 14.49 9.69 17.75
CA SER A 194 15.47 9.65 18.86
C SER A 194 15.74 8.22 19.33
N LYS A 195 14.71 7.39 19.46
CA LYS A 195 14.81 5.98 19.86
C LYS A 195 15.56 5.15 18.83
N PHE A 196 15.30 5.35 17.53
CA PHE A 196 16.10 4.71 16.47
C PHE A 196 17.57 5.13 16.53
N SER A 197 17.85 6.42 16.76
CA SER A 197 19.22 6.93 16.90
C SER A 197 19.93 6.34 18.13
N SER A 198 19.18 5.98 19.17
CA SER A 198 19.69 5.37 20.40
C SER A 198 19.77 3.83 20.37
N GLY A 199 19.40 3.20 19.25
CA GLY A 199 19.38 1.74 19.11
C GLY A 199 18.16 1.05 19.74
N LEU A 200 17.16 1.80 20.24
CA LEU A 200 15.91 1.25 20.80
C LEU A 200 14.92 0.95 19.66
N ILE A 201 15.18 -0.13 18.91
CA ILE A 201 14.51 -0.41 17.63
C ILE A 201 13.01 -0.68 17.78
N GLU A 202 12.60 -1.53 18.73
CA GLU A 202 11.21 -1.94 18.90
C GLU A 202 10.33 -0.78 19.41
N ASP A 203 10.84 0.00 20.36
CA ASP A 203 10.16 1.22 20.83
C ASP A 203 10.12 2.31 19.75
N GLY A 204 11.22 2.52 19.02
CA GLY A 204 11.26 3.43 17.88
C GLY A 204 10.24 3.05 16.79
N PHE A 205 10.09 1.74 16.54
CA PHE A 205 9.07 1.23 15.62
C PHE A 205 7.64 1.51 16.12
N ARG A 206 7.36 1.29 17.42
CA ARG A 206 6.05 1.60 18.01
C ARG A 206 5.69 3.07 17.84
N ASP A 207 6.63 3.97 18.07
CA ASP A 207 6.42 5.41 17.91
C ASP A 207 6.29 5.82 16.45
N SER A 208 7.08 5.23 15.54
CA SER A 208 6.92 5.47 14.10
C SER A 208 5.50 5.12 13.62
N LYS A 209 4.93 4.02 14.15
CA LYS A 209 3.58 3.58 13.85
C LYS A 209 2.53 4.52 14.44
N CYS A 210 2.77 5.04 15.65
CA CYS A 210 1.95 6.10 16.23
C CYS A 210 1.95 7.34 15.32
N ALA A 211 3.14 7.82 14.94
CA ALA A 211 3.31 9.00 14.09
C ALA A 211 2.55 8.87 12.77
N PHE A 212 2.77 7.76 12.07
CA PHE A 212 2.11 7.45 10.79
C PHE A 212 0.58 7.42 10.93
N LYS A 213 0.05 6.64 11.90
CA LYS A 213 -1.40 6.52 12.10
C LYS A 213 -2.06 7.85 12.44
N SER A 214 -1.46 8.63 13.33
CA SER A 214 -1.99 9.94 13.71
C SER A 214 -1.92 10.95 12.57
N SER A 215 -0.84 10.94 11.76
CA SER A 215 -0.76 11.82 10.58
C SER A 215 -1.80 11.46 9.51
N GLU A 216 -2.03 10.16 9.27
CA GLU A 216 -3.04 9.70 8.31
C GLU A 216 -4.45 10.03 8.82
N LYS A 217 -4.73 9.79 10.10
CA LYS A 217 -6.02 10.12 10.71
C LYS A 217 -6.32 11.61 10.58
N ALA A 218 -5.34 12.48 10.85
CA ALA A 218 -5.51 13.91 10.70
C ALA A 218 -5.71 14.31 9.23
N PHE A 219 -4.89 13.83 8.31
CA PHE A 219 -4.94 14.23 6.90
C PHE A 219 -6.21 13.76 6.17
N PHE A 220 -6.70 12.56 6.49
CA PHE A 220 -7.89 11.97 5.86
C PHE A 220 -9.18 12.21 6.67
N ASP A 221 -9.16 13.13 7.63
CA ASP A 221 -10.38 13.47 8.38
C ASP A 221 -11.43 14.09 7.44
N PRO A 222 -12.70 13.61 7.47
CA PRO A 222 -13.75 14.12 6.59
C PRO A 222 -14.01 15.63 6.70
N SER A 223 -13.78 16.24 7.87
CA SER A 223 -14.05 17.67 8.08
C SER A 223 -13.08 18.57 7.30
N LEU A 224 -11.85 18.12 7.06
CA LEU A 224 -10.87 18.85 6.23
C LEU A 224 -11.27 18.85 4.75
N LEU A 225 -11.99 17.81 4.30
CA LEU A 225 -12.47 17.68 2.91
C LEU A 225 -13.83 18.35 2.70
N ALA A 226 -14.68 18.39 3.72
CA ALA A 226 -16.06 18.89 3.63
C ALA A 226 -16.15 20.42 3.44
N LEU A 227 -15.16 21.19 3.92
CA LEU A 227 -15.18 22.66 3.86
C LEU A 227 -14.70 23.25 2.53
N LEU A 228 -14.29 22.40 1.58
CA LEU A 228 -14.07 22.79 0.19
C LEU A 228 -15.36 23.27 -0.51
N TYR A 229 -16.54 23.06 0.09
CA TYR A 229 -17.83 23.22 -0.58
C TYR A 229 -18.50 24.60 -0.47
N PHE A 230 -17.88 25.59 0.17
CA PHE A 230 -18.32 26.98 0.01
C PHE A 230 -17.17 27.88 -0.47
N PRO A 231 -16.82 27.82 -1.76
CA PRO A 231 -16.01 28.84 -2.39
C PRO A 231 -16.58 30.23 -2.09
N GLU A 232 -15.70 31.21 -1.80
CA GLU A 232 -16.07 32.63 -1.70
C GLU A 232 -16.95 33.07 -2.90
N ASP A 233 -16.72 32.51 -4.08
CA ASP A 233 -17.52 32.74 -5.29
C ASP A 233 -19.00 32.37 -5.14
N GLN A 234 -19.33 31.28 -4.42
CA GLN A 234 -20.71 30.88 -4.17
C GLN A 234 -21.38 31.81 -3.16
N LYS A 235 -20.62 32.31 -2.19
CA LYS A 235 -21.07 33.35 -1.25
C LYS A 235 -21.41 34.64 -2.01
N TYR A 236 -20.54 35.09 -2.91
CA TYR A 236 -20.82 36.28 -3.75
C TYR A 236 -21.97 36.04 -4.74
N ALA A 237 -22.10 34.85 -5.31
CA ALA A 237 -23.21 34.52 -6.21
C ALA A 237 -24.59 34.56 -5.52
N ILE A 238 -24.66 34.26 -4.22
CA ILE A 238 -25.90 34.35 -3.44
C ILE A 238 -26.15 35.80 -2.97
N TYR A 239 -25.11 36.48 -2.49
CA TYR A 239 -25.28 37.79 -1.85
C TYR A 239 -25.31 38.97 -2.83
N ILE A 240 -24.63 38.90 -3.97
CA ILE A 240 -24.64 39.99 -4.96
C ILE A 240 -26.07 40.22 -5.49
N PRO A 241 -26.83 39.23 -5.97
CA PRO A 241 -28.21 39.47 -6.45
C PRO A 241 -29.15 39.99 -5.36
N LEU A 242 -28.94 39.61 -4.10
CA LEU A 242 -29.78 40.01 -2.97
C LEU A 242 -29.49 41.45 -2.52
N PHE A 243 -28.21 41.82 -2.41
CA PHE A 243 -27.80 43.09 -1.81
C PHE A 243 -27.47 44.18 -2.83
N LEU A 244 -27.11 43.85 -4.07
CA LEU A 244 -26.82 44.84 -5.11
C LEU A 244 -28.01 45.77 -5.41
N PRO A 245 -29.27 45.28 -5.54
CA PRO A 245 -30.41 46.16 -5.84
C PRO A 245 -30.71 47.18 -4.74
N VAL A 246 -30.42 46.83 -3.48
CA VAL A 246 -30.64 47.71 -2.32
C VAL A 246 -29.42 48.58 -2.04
N GLY A 247 -28.22 48.04 -2.21
CA GLY A 247 -26.96 48.74 -1.98
C GLY A 247 -26.66 49.83 -3.01
N PHE A 248 -27.06 49.62 -4.27
CA PHE A 248 -26.78 50.57 -5.36
C PHE A 248 -27.46 51.94 -5.16
N PRO A 249 -28.77 52.04 -4.85
CA PRO A 249 -29.41 53.32 -4.54
C PRO A 249 -28.84 54.01 -3.30
N VAL A 250 -28.48 53.25 -2.26
CA VAL A 250 -27.91 53.79 -1.02
C VAL A 250 -26.54 54.40 -1.28
N LEU A 251 -25.68 53.75 -2.06
CA LEU A 251 -24.37 54.28 -2.45
C LEU A 251 -24.50 55.56 -3.28
N LEU A 252 -25.42 55.60 -4.26
CA LEU A 252 -25.66 56.80 -5.06
C LEU A 252 -26.16 57.97 -4.20
N SER A 253 -27.10 57.70 -3.28
CA SER A 253 -27.59 58.68 -2.30
C SER A 253 -26.44 59.27 -1.47
N LEU A 254 -25.58 58.41 -0.92
CA LEU A 254 -24.46 58.82 -0.08
C LEU A 254 -23.44 59.67 -0.86
N LEU A 255 -23.12 59.28 -2.10
CA LEU A 255 -22.22 60.05 -2.98
C LEU A 255 -22.78 61.44 -3.30
N THR A 256 -24.09 61.55 -3.47
CA THR A 256 -24.76 62.82 -3.76
C THR A 256 -24.67 63.77 -2.57
N ILE A 257 -24.91 63.26 -1.36
CA ILE A 257 -24.79 64.01 -0.10
C ILE A 257 -23.34 64.48 0.11
N LEU A 258 -22.35 63.61 -0.09
CA LEU A 258 -20.93 63.97 0.05
C LEU A 258 -20.49 65.04 -0.95
N LYS A 259 -20.98 64.97 -2.20
CA LYS A 259 -20.70 65.98 -3.23
C LYS A 259 -21.32 67.33 -2.87
N PHE A 260 -22.54 67.31 -2.34
CA PHE A 260 -23.23 68.52 -1.87
C PHE A 260 -22.49 69.18 -0.71
N TRP A 261 -22.02 68.38 0.26
CA TRP A 261 -21.26 68.86 1.41
C TRP A 261 -19.90 69.44 1.01
N LYS A 262 -19.20 68.82 0.05
CA LYS A 262 -17.94 69.34 -0.49
C LYS A 262 -18.13 70.64 -1.27
N SER A 263 -19.23 70.79 -2.02
CA SER A 263 -19.57 72.04 -2.73
C SER A 263 -19.93 73.18 -1.77
N SER A 264 -20.64 72.87 -0.68
CA SER A 264 -21.02 73.86 0.33
C SER A 264 -19.81 74.41 1.12
N ASN A 265 -18.75 73.62 1.28
CA ASN A 265 -17.49 74.07 1.90
C ASN A 265 -16.59 74.88 0.95
N SER A 266 -16.82 74.86 -0.37
CA SER A 266 -16.05 75.67 -1.33
C SER A 266 -16.67 77.03 -1.63
N GLU A 267 -17.91 77.30 -1.21
CA GLU A 267 -18.59 78.60 -1.36
C GLU A 267 -18.42 79.51 -0.12
N THR A 268 -17.73 79.04 0.93
CA THR A 268 -17.54 79.77 2.20
C THR A 268 -16.09 80.23 2.48
N THR A 269 -15.23 80.25 1.47
CA THR A 269 -13.91 80.90 1.47
C THR A 269 -13.81 81.92 0.37
#